data_AF-A0A9E0QJG9-F1
#
_entry.id   AF-A0A9E0QJG9-F1
#
_cell.length_a   1.000
_cell.length_b   1.000
_cell.length_c   1.000
_cell.angle_alpha   90.00
_cell.angle_beta   90.00
_cell.angle_gamma   90.00
#
_symmetry.space_group_name_H-M   'P 1'
#
loop_
_entity.id
_entity.type
_entity.pdbx_description
1 polymer ?
#
loop_
_entity_poly.entity_id
_entity_poly.type
_entity_poly.pdbx_seq_one_letter_code
_entity_poly.pdbx_strand_id
1 'polypeptide(L)'
;MKKMVMIGVGVAVLLAAAVGGTLFVTGAFGGHTAASATEAAPVPVKATAAYLPMDPAFTVNIEDGFATRFLQVEINLMYRDSSVVDRATKA
;
A
#
# COMPACT_ATOMS: atom_id res chain seq x y z
N MET A 1 34.74 -40.92 46.21
CA MET A 1 33.97 -41.42 45.05
C MET A 1 32.56 -40.81 44.97
N LYS A 2 31.73 -40.87 46.03
CA LYS A 2 30.34 -40.38 46.02
C LYS A 2 30.17 -38.89 45.69
N LYS A 3 31.09 -38.01 46.15
CA LYS A 3 31.09 -36.57 45.84
C LYS A 3 31.35 -36.26 44.36
N MET A 4 32.22 -37.02 43.69
CA MET A 4 32.54 -36.83 42.26
C MET A 4 31.39 -37.28 41.36
N VAL A 5 30.70 -38.36 41.73
CA VAL A 5 29.48 -38.80 41.04
C VAL A 5 28.38 -37.74 41.18
N MET A 6 28.22 -37.16 42.37
CA MET A 6 27.22 -36.12 42.61
C MET A 6 27.50 -34.83 41.81
N ILE A 7 28.76 -34.44 41.69
CA ILE A 7 29.18 -33.32 40.83
C ILE A 7 28.94 -33.65 39.36
N GLY A 8 29.30 -34.86 38.90
CA GLY A 8 29.07 -35.29 37.53
C GLY A 8 27.59 -35.28 37.14
N VAL A 9 26.71 -35.75 38.02
CA VAL A 9 25.25 -35.70 37.82
C VAL A 9 24.74 -34.26 37.80
N GLY A 10 25.24 -33.40 38.70
CA GLY A 10 24.88 -31.98 38.72
C GLY A 10 25.24 -31.26 37.42
N VAL A 11 26.43 -31.51 36.89
CA VAL A 11 26.88 -30.94 35.61
C VAL A 11 26.03 -31.45 34.45
N ALA A 12 25.70 -32.75 34.41
CA ALA A 12 24.87 -33.32 33.36
C ALA A 12 23.45 -32.71 33.33
N VAL A 13 22.85 -32.49 34.50
CA VAL A 13 21.51 -31.86 34.61
C VAL A 13 21.54 -30.41 34.14
N LEU A 14 22.58 -29.65 34.49
CA LEU A 14 22.73 -28.26 34.06
C LEU A 14 22.88 -28.14 32.54
N LEU A 15 23.64 -29.05 31.91
CA LEU A 15 23.80 -29.08 30.46
C LEU A 15 22.48 -29.42 29.75
N ALA A 16 21.74 -30.42 30.26
CA ALA A 16 20.43 -30.78 29.70
C ALA A 16 19.42 -29.62 29.81
N ALA A 17 19.40 -28.91 30.94
CA ALA A 17 18.53 -27.75 31.16
C ALA A 17 18.90 -26.57 30.23
N ALA A 18 20.19 -26.30 30.03
CA ALA A 18 20.64 -25.24 29.14
C ALA A 18 20.27 -25.51 27.67
N VAL A 19 20.49 -26.75 27.19
CA VAL A 19 20.15 -27.14 25.81
C VAL A 19 18.62 -27.17 25.62
N GLY A 20 17.89 -27.80 26.55
CA GLY A 20 16.42 -27.85 26.48
C GLY A 20 15.78 -26.47 26.55
N GLY A 21 16.27 -25.60 27.44
CA GLY A 21 15.78 -24.21 27.56
C GLY A 21 16.06 -23.39 26.30
N THR A 22 17.24 -23.53 25.69
CA THR A 22 17.58 -22.83 24.46
C THR A 22 16.67 -23.24 23.31
N LEU A 23 16.46 -24.56 23.12
CA LEU A 23 15.60 -25.08 22.06
C LEU A 23 14.10 -24.77 22.28
N PHE A 24 13.66 -24.65 23.53
CA PHE A 24 12.30 -24.22 23.87
C PHE A 24 12.08 -22.74 23.55
N VAL A 25 13.02 -21.87 23.95
CA VAL A 25 12.93 -20.41 23.71
C VAL A 25 13.04 -20.07 22.23
N THR A 26 13.91 -20.76 21.48
CA THR A 26 14.05 -20.52 20.03
C THR A 26 12.91 -21.12 19.21
N GLY A 27 11.95 -21.78 19.84
CA GLY A 27 10.81 -22.39 19.15
C GLY A 27 11.20 -23.59 18.28
N ALA A 28 12.40 -24.16 18.48
CA ALA A 28 12.87 -25.32 17.70
C ALA A 28 12.01 -26.58 17.92
N PHE A 29 11.25 -26.63 19.02
CA PHE A 29 10.26 -27.67 19.30
C PHE A 29 8.81 -27.30 18.94
N GLY A 30 8.56 -26.05 18.53
CA GLY A 30 7.23 -25.55 18.21
C GLY A 30 7.05 -25.40 16.71
N GLY A 31 6.14 -26.18 16.13
CA GLY A 31 5.74 -26.02 14.73
C GLY A 31 5.40 -24.56 14.45
N HIS A 32 6.05 -23.98 13.46
CA HIS A 32 5.71 -22.67 12.90
C HIS A 32 4.22 -22.69 12.54
N THR A 33 3.36 -22.17 13.43
CA THR A 33 2.11 -21.59 12.97
C THR A 33 2.52 -20.34 12.24
N ALA A 34 2.74 -20.49 10.94
CA ALA A 34 2.78 -19.38 10.03
C ALA A 34 1.49 -18.59 10.27
N ALA A 35 1.62 -17.42 10.90
CA ALA A 35 0.54 -16.46 10.91
C ALA A 35 0.17 -16.25 9.44
N SER A 36 -1.04 -16.68 9.05
CA SER A 36 -1.57 -16.40 7.72
C SER A 36 -1.46 -14.90 7.51
N ALA A 37 -0.53 -14.49 6.66
CA ALA A 37 -0.49 -13.15 6.14
C ALA A 37 -1.86 -12.91 5.51
N THR A 38 -2.67 -12.08 6.15
CA THR A 38 -3.85 -11.52 5.50
C THR A 38 -3.33 -10.80 4.27
N GLU A 39 -3.66 -11.34 3.10
CA GLU A 39 -3.36 -10.73 1.83
C GLU A 39 -3.96 -9.32 1.83
N ALA A 40 -3.07 -8.32 1.90
CA ALA A 40 -3.48 -6.92 1.86
C ALA A 40 -4.23 -6.70 0.54
N ALA A 41 -5.46 -6.20 0.63
CA ALA A 41 -6.27 -5.91 -0.54
C ALA A 41 -5.47 -5.05 -1.54
N PRO A 42 -5.51 -5.37 -2.85
CA PRO A 42 -4.73 -4.65 -3.83
C PRO A 42 -5.12 -3.16 -3.81
N VAL A 43 -4.12 -2.30 -3.63
CA VAL A 43 -4.32 -0.85 -3.73
C VAL A 43 -4.73 -0.54 -5.16
N PRO A 44 -5.87 0.14 -5.41
CA PRO A 44 -6.31 0.41 -6.77
C PRO A 44 -5.28 1.28 -7.48
N VAL A 45 -4.67 0.73 -8.53
CA VAL A 45 -3.73 1.44 -9.39
C VAL A 45 -4.50 2.52 -10.13
N LYS A 46 -4.16 3.80 -9.87
CA LYS A 46 -4.76 4.92 -10.61
C LYS A 46 -4.34 4.83 -12.08
N ALA A 47 -5.31 4.70 -12.98
CA ALA A 47 -5.07 4.71 -14.42
C ALA A 47 -4.33 5.98 -14.86
N THR A 48 -3.51 5.90 -15.91
CA THR A 48 -2.70 7.01 -16.44
C THR A 48 -3.57 8.24 -16.75
N ALA A 49 -3.08 9.43 -16.43
CA ALA A 49 -3.77 10.67 -16.79
C ALA A 49 -3.62 10.92 -18.30
N ALA A 50 -4.75 11.14 -18.97
CA ALA A 50 -4.83 11.60 -20.35
C ALA A 50 -5.48 12.99 -20.39
N TYR A 51 -5.25 13.73 -21.47
CA TYR A 51 -5.76 15.08 -21.66
C TYR A 51 -6.49 15.19 -23.00
N LEU A 52 -7.71 15.72 -22.98
CA LEU A 52 -8.53 15.99 -24.15
C LEU A 52 -8.64 17.52 -24.33
N PRO A 53 -8.14 18.10 -25.43
CA PRO A 53 -8.39 19.51 -25.74
C PRO A 53 -9.86 19.72 -26.07
N MET A 54 -10.46 20.77 -25.48
CA MET A 54 -11.83 21.19 -25.73
C MET A 54 -11.83 22.30 -26.78
N ASP A 55 -11.72 21.90 -28.04
CA ASP A 55 -11.76 22.80 -29.18
C ASP A 55 -13.17 22.86 -29.79
N PRO A 56 -13.65 24.05 -30.22
CA PRO A 56 -12.94 25.34 -30.22
C PRO A 56 -12.93 26.03 -28.85
N ALA A 57 -12.08 27.06 -28.69
CA ALA A 57 -12.04 27.89 -27.50
C ALA A 57 -13.42 28.50 -27.17
N PHE A 58 -13.74 28.56 -25.88
CA PHE A 58 -15.00 29.13 -25.39
C PHE A 58 -14.89 30.65 -25.33
N THR A 59 -15.83 31.35 -25.96
CA THR A 59 -15.93 32.80 -25.88
C THR A 59 -17.20 33.19 -25.14
N VAL A 60 -17.07 34.12 -24.19
CA VAL A 60 -18.21 34.68 -23.47
C VAL A 60 -18.12 36.20 -23.41
N ASN A 61 -19.28 36.83 -23.48
CA ASN A 61 -19.44 38.26 -23.28
C ASN A 61 -19.85 38.48 -21.82
N ILE A 62 -19.20 39.42 -21.14
CA ILE A 62 -19.48 39.77 -19.76
C ILE A 62 -20.02 41.20 -19.74
N GLU A 63 -21.21 41.35 -19.20
CA GLU A 63 -21.81 42.66 -18.94
C GLU A 63 -21.39 43.12 -17.54
N ASP A 64 -20.55 44.16 -17.48
CA ASP A 64 -20.02 44.74 -16.24
C ASP A 64 -20.42 46.22 -16.15
N GLY A 65 -21.69 46.44 -15.79
CA GLY A 65 -22.30 47.77 -15.73
C GLY A 65 -22.28 48.46 -17.11
N PHE A 66 -21.45 49.49 -17.25
CA PHE A 66 -21.30 50.23 -18.51
C PHE A 66 -20.19 49.68 -19.43
N ALA A 67 -19.43 48.67 -18.99
CA ALA A 67 -18.36 48.08 -19.78
C ALA A 67 -18.77 46.72 -20.35
N THR A 68 -18.62 46.56 -21.67
CA THR A 68 -18.66 45.24 -22.32
C THR A 68 -17.27 44.63 -22.28
N ARG A 69 -17.15 43.46 -21.67
CA ARG A 69 -15.91 42.69 -21.61
C ARG A 69 -16.07 41.38 -22.35
N PHE A 70 -14.96 40.85 -22.84
CA PHE A 70 -14.90 39.58 -23.57
C PHE A 70 -13.89 38.68 -22.88
N LEU A 71 -14.22 37.39 -22.77
CA LEU A 71 -13.32 36.37 -22.25
C LEU A 71 -13.29 35.20 -23.22
N GLN A 72 -12.08 34.79 -23.61
CA GLN A 72 -11.83 33.57 -24.35
C GLN A 72 -11.04 32.60 -23.48
N VAL A 73 -11.48 31.34 -23.40
CA VAL A 73 -10.85 30.30 -22.58
C VAL A 73 -10.64 29.03 -23.40
N GLU A 74 -9.42 28.52 -23.39
CA GLU A 74 -9.07 27.18 -23.87
C GLU A 74 -9.02 26.21 -22.68
N ILE A 75 -9.65 25.04 -22.82
CA ILE A 75 -9.76 24.05 -21.73
C ILE A 75 -9.14 22.74 -22.19
N ASN A 76 -8.28 22.15 -21.34
CA ASN A 76 -7.81 20.78 -21.50
C ASN A 76 -8.39 19.90 -20.39
N LEU A 77 -9.23 18.93 -20.76
CA LEU A 77 -9.88 18.02 -19.81
C LEU A 77 -8.94 16.86 -19.47
N MET A 78 -8.46 16.81 -18.23
CA MET A 78 -7.75 15.63 -17.72
C MET A 78 -8.75 14.53 -17.36
N TYR A 79 -8.56 13.32 -17.89
CA TYR A 79 -9.35 12.16 -17.54
C TYR A 79 -8.46 10.93 -17.32
N ARG A 80 -9.02 9.92 -16.65
CA ARG A 80 -8.38 8.62 -16.40
C ARG A 80 -9.26 7.46 -16.85
N ASP A 81 -10.58 7.69 -16.91
CA ASP A 81 -11.56 6.77 -17.47
C ASP A 81 -11.87 7.20 -18.91
N SER A 82 -11.64 6.31 -19.87
CA SER A 82 -11.88 6.57 -21.28
C SER A 82 -13.36 6.80 -21.60
N SER A 83 -14.29 6.29 -20.78
CA SER A 83 -15.73 6.53 -20.96
C SER A 83 -16.12 8.02 -20.86
N VAL A 84 -15.26 8.84 -20.26
CA VAL A 84 -15.44 10.29 -20.14
C VAL A 84 -15.35 10.97 -21.51
N VAL A 85 -14.47 10.49 -22.40
CA VAL A 85 -14.26 11.08 -23.73
C VAL A 85 -15.53 10.95 -24.58
N ASP A 86 -16.13 9.77 -24.58
CA ASP A 86 -17.35 9.51 -25.35
C ASP A 86 -18.51 10.41 -24.89
N ARG A 87 -18.60 10.68 -23.58
CA ARG A 87 -19.61 11.61 -23.03
C ARG A 87 -19.30 13.07 -23.34
N ALA A 88 -18.04 13.47 -23.28
CA ALA A 88 -17.63 14.85 -23.52
C ALA A 88 -17.75 15.28 -24.99
N THR A 89 -17.63 14.32 -25.92
CA THR A 89 -17.64 14.57 -27.37
C THR A 89 -19.00 14.37 -28.04
N LYS A 90 -19.97 13.79 -27.32
CA LYS A 90 -21.33 13.58 -27.82
C LYS A 90 -22.16 14.86 -27.65
N ALA A 91 -22.22 15.67 -28.71
CA ALA A 91 -23.05 16.86 -28.81
C ALA A 91 -24.54 16.54 -28.99
#